data_AF-A0A397VKI3-F1
#
_entry.id   AF-A0A397VKI3-F1
#
_cell.length_a   1.000
_cell.length_b   1.000
_cell.length_c   1.000
_cell.angle_alpha   90.00
_cell.angle_beta   90.00
_cell.angle_gamma   90.00
#
_symmetry.space_group_name_H-M   'P 1'
#
loop_
_entity.id
_entity.type
_entity.pdbx_description
1 polymer ?
#
loop_
_entity_poly.entity_id
_entity_poly.type
_entity_poly.pdbx_seq_one_letter_code
_entity_poly.pdbx_strand_id
1 'polypeptide(L)'
;MCDEFNHYWIFSNDGNERFHGFRRLKKIMKNFIFAFILFALLLTVNAAPFQLNKRAITFSACPPERAPNAEAIDVKMTGPDPPKSGDSDTFDVSGTLTKHDITSGKTSVGIAYADLTGNPIGDPFVQQFTKDIKAGSPFSESGLSVTAPDNLPDSYAIAVVVADDATKEAVYGCAFALVGA
;
A
#
# COMPACT_ATOMS: atom_id res chain seq x y z
N MET A 1 28.54 23.56 6.47
CA MET A 1 29.71 24.04 5.72
C MET A 1 29.30 25.32 5.01
N CYS A 2 29.29 26.42 5.76
CA CYS A 2 29.13 27.79 5.28
C CYS A 2 29.98 28.61 6.24
N ASP A 3 31.17 29.00 5.80
CA ASP A 3 31.92 30.07 6.45
C ASP A 3 32.78 30.78 5.41
N GLU A 4 32.80 32.11 5.58
CA GLU A 4 33.81 33.10 5.19
C GLU A 4 34.14 33.36 3.71
N PHE A 5 34.02 34.63 3.29
CA PHE A 5 35.11 35.50 2.78
C PHE A 5 34.47 36.86 2.43
N ASN A 6 34.50 37.84 3.32
CA ASN A 6 35.55 38.83 3.59
C ASN A 6 35.62 39.98 2.55
N HIS A 7 35.82 41.16 3.11
CA HIS A 7 35.82 42.50 2.54
C HIS A 7 36.81 42.72 1.40
N TYR A 8 36.43 43.57 0.43
CA TYR A 8 37.39 44.52 -0.14
C TYR A 8 36.68 45.81 -0.59
N TRP A 9 36.98 46.91 0.11
CA TRP A 9 36.71 48.27 -0.33
C TRP A 9 37.89 48.75 -1.19
N ILE A 10 37.64 49.18 -2.43
CA ILE A 10 38.56 50.08 -3.16
C ILE A 10 37.75 51.32 -3.53
N PHE A 11 38.15 52.45 -2.95
CA PHE A 11 37.80 53.76 -3.48
C PHE A 11 38.70 54.06 -4.69
N SER A 12 38.10 54.31 -5.84
CA SER A 12 38.74 55.08 -6.91
C SER A 12 37.68 56.02 -7.48
N ASN A 13 37.84 57.29 -7.17
CA ASN A 13 37.06 58.40 -7.71
C ASN A 13 37.94 59.02 -8.79
N ASP A 14 37.63 58.78 -10.07
CA ASP A 14 37.86 59.79 -11.09
C ASP A 14 37.13 59.45 -12.41
N GLY A 15 36.56 60.49 -13.02
CA GLY A 15 36.38 60.57 -14.45
C GLY A 15 35.14 59.92 -15.05
N ASN A 16 33.99 60.57 -14.85
CA ASN A 16 33.04 60.94 -15.91
C ASN A 16 33.11 60.12 -17.22
N GLU A 17 32.11 59.26 -17.46
CA GLU A 17 31.52 58.86 -18.77
C GLU A 17 30.98 57.41 -18.71
N ARG A 18 29.79 57.20 -18.11
CA ARG A 18 28.82 56.12 -18.46
C ARG A 18 27.61 56.07 -17.50
N PHE A 19 26.89 57.17 -17.35
CA PHE A 19 25.72 57.24 -16.45
C PHE A 19 24.35 56.93 -17.10
N HIS A 20 24.31 56.28 -18.27
CA HIS A 20 23.05 55.84 -18.90
C HIS A 20 22.76 54.33 -18.83
N GLY A 21 23.75 53.48 -18.54
CA GLY A 21 23.54 52.02 -18.43
C GLY A 21 23.07 51.55 -17.04
N PHE A 22 23.57 52.17 -15.96
CA PHE A 22 23.44 51.63 -14.60
C PHE A 22 22.04 51.79 -13.98
N ARG A 23 21.26 52.81 -14.40
CA ARG A 23 19.88 53.01 -13.93
C ARG A 23 18.88 52.01 -14.52
N ARG A 24 19.13 51.46 -15.72
CA ARG A 24 18.28 50.40 -16.29
C ARG A 24 18.52 49.07 -15.59
N LEU A 25 19.76 48.71 -15.27
CA LEU A 25 20.07 47.47 -14.53
C LEU A 25 19.46 47.43 -13.12
N LYS A 26 19.40 48.56 -12.40
CA LYS A 26 18.79 48.64 -11.05
C LYS A 26 17.27 48.45 -11.05
N LYS A 27 16.59 48.85 -12.13
CA LYS A 27 15.14 48.69 -12.31
C LYS A 27 14.76 47.27 -12.77
N ILE A 28 15.66 46.64 -13.53
CA ILE A 28 15.53 45.26 -14.00
C ILE A 28 15.65 44.28 -12.81
N MET A 29 16.68 44.41 -11.96
CA MET A 29 16.90 43.50 -10.81
C MET A 29 15.72 43.41 -9.82
N LYS A 30 14.98 44.50 -9.59
CA LYS A 30 13.83 44.52 -8.67
C LYS A 30 12.65 43.66 -9.14
N ASN A 31 12.43 43.62 -10.45
CA ASN A 31 11.33 42.85 -11.05
C ASN A 31 11.66 41.35 -11.08
N PHE A 32 12.93 40.99 -11.31
CA PHE A 32 13.38 39.59 -11.25
C PHE A 32 13.32 39.03 -9.84
N ILE A 33 13.76 39.79 -8.83
CA ILE A 33 13.67 39.38 -7.42
C ILE A 33 12.21 39.09 -7.03
N PHE A 34 11.27 39.94 -7.47
CA PHE A 34 9.84 39.72 -7.21
C PHE A 34 9.32 38.45 -7.89
N ALA A 35 9.74 38.18 -9.13
CA ALA A 35 9.37 36.95 -9.85
C ALA A 35 9.93 35.69 -9.17
N PHE A 36 11.18 35.72 -8.67
CA PHE A 36 11.78 34.60 -7.94
C PHE A 36 11.11 34.34 -6.59
N ILE A 37 10.74 35.39 -5.85
CA ILE A 37 10.01 35.25 -4.58
C ILE A 37 8.61 34.69 -4.83
N LEU A 38 7.91 35.18 -5.86
CA LEU A 38 6.60 34.67 -6.23
C LEU A 38 6.68 33.19 -6.65
N PHE A 39 7.70 32.83 -7.44
CA PHE A 39 7.93 31.44 -7.86
C PHE A 39 8.27 30.53 -6.68
N ALA A 40 9.14 30.96 -5.75
CA ALA A 40 9.46 30.21 -4.54
C ALA A 40 8.22 30.01 -3.65
N LEU A 41 7.37 31.04 -3.49
CA LEU A 41 6.11 30.93 -2.76
C LEU A 41 5.15 29.95 -3.47
N LEU A 42 5.03 30.02 -4.80
CA LEU A 42 4.21 29.09 -5.60
C LEU A 42 4.67 27.64 -5.49
N LEU A 43 5.99 27.40 -5.42
CA LEU A 43 6.54 26.06 -5.18
C LEU A 43 6.17 25.53 -3.77
N THR A 44 6.11 26.40 -2.76
CA THR A 44 5.70 26.00 -1.40
C THR A 44 4.20 25.75 -1.24
N VAL A 45 3.33 26.43 -2.00
CA VAL A 45 1.87 26.20 -1.92
C VAL A 45 1.37 25.01 -2.74
N ASN A 46 2.13 24.55 -3.75
CA ASN A 46 1.78 23.35 -4.52
C ASN A 46 2.37 22.05 -3.94
N ALA A 47 3.14 22.13 -2.84
CA ALA A 47 3.41 20.97 -2.01
C ALA A 47 2.20 20.71 -1.11
N ALA A 48 1.02 20.47 -1.70
CA ALA A 48 -0.03 19.78 -0.98
C ALA A 48 0.62 18.49 -0.47
N PRO A 49 0.67 18.23 0.85
CA PRO A 49 1.15 16.94 1.32
C PRO A 49 0.28 15.93 0.59
N PHE A 50 0.91 15.10 -0.24
CA PHE A 50 0.23 13.97 -0.83
C PHE A 50 -0.08 13.09 0.37
N GLN A 51 -1.23 13.36 1.00
CA GLN A 51 -1.83 12.48 1.96
C GLN A 51 -2.20 11.28 1.11
N LEU A 52 -1.22 10.38 0.96
CA LEU A 52 -1.47 8.96 0.76
C LEU A 52 -2.47 8.62 1.86
N ASN A 53 -3.76 8.78 1.56
CA ASN A 53 -4.83 8.22 2.35
C ASN A 53 -4.46 6.75 2.42
N LYS A 54 -3.92 6.36 3.57
CA LYS A 54 -3.55 5.00 3.90
C LYS A 54 -4.83 4.19 3.69
N ARG A 55 -4.95 3.57 2.51
CA ARG A 55 -6.18 2.89 2.11
C ARG A 55 -6.19 1.59 2.88
N ALA A 56 -7.07 1.52 3.88
CA ALA A 56 -7.37 0.26 4.54
C ALA A 56 -7.59 -0.82 3.50
N ILE A 57 -6.85 -1.92 3.62
CA ILE A 57 -6.96 -3.05 2.72
C ILE A 57 -8.39 -3.60 2.78
N THR A 58 -9.06 -3.61 1.64
CA THR A 58 -10.44 -4.10 1.50
C THR A 58 -10.43 -5.45 0.80
N PHE A 59 -11.00 -6.45 1.44
CA PHE A 59 -11.23 -7.75 0.84
C PHE A 59 -12.53 -7.74 0.03
N SER A 60 -12.49 -8.41 -1.11
CA SER A 60 -13.62 -8.58 -2.03
C SER A 60 -13.73 -10.04 -2.44
N ALA A 61 -14.89 -10.44 -2.97
CA ALA A 61 -15.11 -11.81 -3.45
C ALA A 61 -14.14 -12.14 -4.60
N CYS A 62 -13.60 -13.35 -4.61
CA CYS A 62 -12.71 -13.78 -5.68
C CYS A 62 -13.40 -13.82 -7.04
N PRO A 63 -12.69 -13.46 -8.13
CA PRO A 63 -13.23 -13.54 -9.47
C PRO A 63 -13.52 -15.00 -9.85
N PRO A 64 -14.63 -15.26 -10.57
CA PRO A 64 -15.06 -16.62 -10.91
C PRO A 64 -14.04 -17.35 -11.79
N GLU A 65 -13.20 -16.64 -12.54
CA GLU A 65 -12.12 -17.22 -13.35
C GLU A 65 -11.02 -17.86 -12.49
N ARG A 66 -10.82 -17.38 -11.25
CA ARG A 66 -9.79 -17.90 -10.33
C ARG A 66 -10.35 -18.91 -9.33
N ALA A 67 -11.59 -18.75 -8.90
CA ALA A 67 -12.24 -19.62 -7.93
C ALA A 67 -13.65 -19.99 -8.40
N PRO A 68 -13.79 -20.85 -9.42
CA PRO A 68 -15.09 -21.22 -9.94
C PRO A 68 -15.89 -21.93 -8.84
N ASN A 69 -17.09 -21.43 -8.59
CA ASN A 69 -18.05 -21.92 -7.58
C ASN A 69 -17.79 -21.53 -6.12
N ALA A 70 -16.68 -20.85 -5.81
CA ALA A 70 -16.42 -20.38 -4.46
C ALA A 70 -17.43 -19.31 -4.04
N GLU A 71 -17.89 -19.39 -2.80
CA GLU A 71 -18.77 -18.41 -2.18
C GLU A 71 -17.93 -17.28 -1.56
N ALA A 72 -18.47 -16.06 -1.54
CA ALA A 72 -17.77 -14.95 -0.91
C ALA A 72 -17.65 -15.18 0.61
N ILE A 73 -16.50 -14.84 1.18
CA ILE A 73 -16.26 -14.87 2.62
C ILE A 73 -15.85 -13.47 3.09
N ASP A 74 -16.04 -13.20 4.38
CA ASP A 74 -15.67 -11.96 5.02
C ASP A 74 -14.31 -12.09 5.71
N VAL A 75 -13.42 -11.14 5.46
CA VAL A 75 -12.08 -11.11 6.07
C VAL A 75 -11.84 -9.74 6.69
N LYS A 76 -11.42 -9.74 7.95
CA LYS A 76 -10.87 -8.57 8.63
C LYS A 76 -9.41 -8.83 8.91
N MET A 77 -8.56 -7.87 8.53
CA MET A 77 -7.13 -7.92 8.77
C MET A 77 -6.73 -6.79 9.71
N THR A 78 -5.94 -7.11 10.73
CA THR A 78 -5.41 -6.16 11.71
C THR A 78 -3.90 -6.26 11.73
N GLY A 79 -3.23 -5.15 11.41
CA GLY A 79 -1.78 -5.05 11.39
C GLY A 79 -1.30 -3.82 10.61
N PRO A 80 -0.01 -3.75 10.23
CA PRO A 80 0.47 -2.72 9.33
C PRO A 80 -0.32 -2.70 8.01
N ASP A 81 -0.55 -1.48 7.50
CA ASP A 81 -1.27 -1.26 6.24
C ASP A 81 -0.42 -0.31 5.37
N PRO A 82 0.18 -0.76 4.26
CA PRO A 82 0.17 -2.16 3.80
C PRO A 82 0.99 -3.09 4.73
N PRO A 83 0.78 -4.42 4.64
CA PRO A 83 1.64 -5.42 5.28
C PRO A 83 3.10 -5.19 4.94
N LYS A 84 3.95 -5.41 5.93
CA LYS A 84 5.39 -5.28 5.81
C LYS A 84 6.01 -6.66 5.77
N SER A 85 6.99 -6.84 4.88
CA SER A 85 7.74 -8.08 4.81
C SER A 85 8.27 -8.53 6.17
N GLY A 86 8.04 -9.80 6.52
CA GLY A 86 8.51 -10.41 7.76
C GLY A 86 7.71 -10.03 9.02
N ASP A 87 6.81 -9.04 8.96
CA ASP A 87 5.90 -8.73 10.07
C ASP A 87 4.70 -9.68 10.06
N SER A 88 4.04 -9.84 11.21
CA SER A 88 2.81 -10.63 11.33
C SER A 88 1.56 -9.74 11.33
N ASP A 89 0.57 -10.18 10.56
CA ASP A 89 -0.78 -9.63 10.55
C ASP A 89 -1.76 -10.63 11.17
N THR A 90 -2.83 -10.11 11.77
CA THR A 90 -3.91 -10.93 12.35
C THR A 90 -5.12 -10.93 11.42
N PHE A 91 -5.65 -12.10 11.11
CA PHE A 91 -6.83 -12.28 10.27
C PHE A 91 -7.99 -12.88 11.06
N ASP A 92 -9.17 -12.31 10.86
CA ASP A 92 -10.45 -12.90 11.23
C ASP A 92 -11.21 -13.24 9.96
N VAL A 93 -11.56 -14.51 9.79
CA VAL A 93 -12.21 -15.06 8.60
C VAL A 93 -13.57 -15.60 9.01
N SER A 94 -14.62 -15.14 8.33
CA SER A 94 -16.00 -15.55 8.64
C SER A 94 -16.83 -15.65 7.36
N GLY A 95 -17.98 -16.29 7.45
CA GLY A 95 -18.90 -16.40 6.32
C GLY A 95 -19.97 -17.45 6.52
N THR A 96 -20.71 -17.73 5.46
CA THR A 96 -21.71 -18.81 5.41
C THR A 96 -21.58 -19.53 4.08
N LEU A 97 -21.15 -20.79 4.11
CA LEU A 97 -21.04 -21.64 2.92
C LEU A 97 -22.33 -22.42 2.75
N THR A 98 -23.03 -22.27 1.63
CA THR A 98 -24.33 -22.91 1.37
C THR A 98 -24.22 -24.20 0.58
N LYS A 99 -23.10 -24.42 -0.12
CA LYS A 99 -22.90 -25.58 -1.01
C LYS A 99 -22.14 -26.73 -0.34
N HIS A 100 -21.31 -26.43 0.65
CA HIS A 100 -20.38 -27.39 1.26
C HIS A 100 -20.41 -27.31 2.78
N ASP A 101 -20.31 -28.48 3.42
CA ASP A 101 -20.07 -28.60 4.85
C ASP A 101 -18.58 -28.30 5.15
N ILE A 102 -18.30 -27.63 6.27
CA ILE A 102 -16.95 -27.59 6.85
C ILE A 102 -16.79 -28.84 7.69
N THR A 103 -15.79 -29.66 7.37
CA THR A 103 -15.50 -30.91 8.07
C THR A 103 -14.23 -30.76 8.89
N SER A 104 -14.31 -31.08 10.18
CA SER A 104 -13.20 -31.00 11.12
C SER A 104 -12.01 -31.87 10.68
N GLY A 105 -10.81 -31.32 10.73
CA GLY A 105 -9.56 -32.01 10.34
C GLY A 105 -9.41 -32.26 8.83
N LYS A 106 -10.34 -31.78 8.02
CA LYS A 106 -10.30 -31.87 6.55
C LYS A 106 -10.33 -30.48 5.93
N THR A 107 -11.38 -29.71 6.21
CA THR A 107 -11.51 -28.34 5.72
C THR A 107 -10.54 -27.42 6.45
N SER A 108 -9.97 -26.47 5.72
CA SER A 108 -8.92 -25.56 6.17
C SER A 108 -9.18 -24.14 5.71
N VAL A 109 -8.74 -23.16 6.50
CA VAL A 109 -8.50 -21.79 6.05
C VAL A 109 -7.09 -21.71 5.50
N GLY A 110 -6.96 -21.22 4.26
CA GLY A 110 -5.69 -20.89 3.63
C GLY A 110 -5.54 -19.39 3.47
N ILE A 111 -4.38 -18.84 3.80
CA ILE A 111 -4.03 -17.43 3.56
C ILE A 111 -2.72 -17.39 2.79
N ALA A 112 -2.73 -16.77 1.61
CA ALA A 112 -1.59 -16.72 0.72
C ALA A 112 -1.34 -15.31 0.20
N TYR A 113 -0.07 -14.95 0.08
CA TYR A 113 0.38 -13.80 -0.68
C TYR A 113 0.69 -14.27 -2.10
N ALA A 114 0.31 -13.49 -3.10
CA ALA A 114 0.54 -13.82 -4.50
C ALA A 114 0.92 -12.59 -5.31
N ASP A 115 1.70 -12.78 -6.36
CA ASP A 115 1.90 -11.72 -7.35
C ASP A 115 0.59 -11.42 -8.10
N LEU A 116 0.58 -10.34 -8.89
CA LEU A 116 -0.62 -9.95 -9.63
C LEU A 116 -1.05 -11.00 -10.69
N THR A 117 -0.14 -11.87 -11.11
CA THR A 117 -0.42 -12.99 -12.03
C THR A 117 -1.00 -14.22 -11.31
N GLY A 118 -0.95 -14.24 -9.97
CA GLY A 118 -1.48 -15.30 -9.13
C GLY A 118 -0.45 -16.33 -8.67
N ASN A 119 0.84 -16.12 -8.90
CA ASN A 119 1.87 -17.03 -8.37
C ASN A 119 2.07 -16.75 -6.87
N PRO A 120 2.17 -17.79 -6.02
CA PRO A 120 2.39 -17.61 -4.60
C PRO A 120 3.74 -16.94 -4.32
N ILE A 121 3.75 -16.02 -3.36
CA ILE A 121 4.92 -15.38 -2.79
C ILE A 121 5.12 -16.00 -1.41
N GLY A 122 6.09 -16.90 -1.29
CA GLY A 122 6.32 -17.66 -0.06
C GLY A 122 5.29 -18.77 0.18
N ASP A 123 5.36 -19.37 1.37
CA ASP A 123 4.50 -20.48 1.75
C ASP A 123 3.14 -19.97 2.28
N PRO A 124 2.01 -20.56 1.86
CA PRO A 124 0.71 -20.19 2.37
C PRO A 124 0.55 -20.64 3.82
N PHE A 125 -0.13 -19.82 4.62
CA PHE A 125 -0.62 -20.25 5.93
C PHE A 125 -1.82 -21.18 5.75
N VAL A 126 -1.84 -22.29 6.48
CA VAL A 126 -2.94 -23.26 6.46
C VAL A 126 -3.30 -23.65 7.89
N GLN A 127 -4.58 -23.51 8.23
CA GLN A 127 -5.13 -23.99 9.49
C GLN A 127 -6.40 -24.79 9.26
N GLN A 128 -6.44 -26.00 9.81
CA GLN A 128 -7.62 -26.85 9.76
C GLN A 128 -8.69 -26.39 10.74
N PHE A 129 -9.94 -26.48 10.32
CA PHE A 129 -11.08 -26.36 11.22
C PHE A 129 -11.09 -27.53 12.21
N THR A 130 -11.47 -27.23 13.45
CA THR A 130 -11.55 -28.23 14.55
C THR A 130 -12.98 -28.63 14.88
N LYS A 131 -13.95 -28.11 14.14
CA LYS A 131 -15.38 -28.34 14.34
C LYS A 131 -16.07 -28.58 13.00
N ASP A 132 -17.06 -29.46 13.02
CA ASP A 132 -17.95 -29.66 11.88
C ASP A 132 -19.02 -28.55 11.85
N ILE A 133 -19.22 -27.95 10.68
CA ILE A 133 -20.23 -26.90 10.46
C ILE A 133 -21.02 -27.27 9.21
N LYS A 134 -22.34 -27.36 9.34
CA LYS A 134 -23.22 -27.70 8.22
C LYS A 134 -23.39 -26.54 7.26
N ALA A 135 -23.52 -26.86 5.98
CA ALA A 135 -23.86 -25.91 4.94
C ALA A 135 -25.09 -25.06 5.34
N GLY A 136 -25.01 -23.76 5.09
CA GLY A 136 -26.00 -22.77 5.50
C GLY A 136 -25.82 -22.25 6.93
N SER A 137 -24.90 -22.81 7.72
CA SER A 137 -24.55 -22.28 9.04
C SER A 137 -23.36 -21.33 8.96
N PRO A 138 -23.33 -20.26 9.78
CA PRO A 138 -22.21 -19.34 9.81
C PRO A 138 -20.98 -19.97 10.47
N PHE A 139 -19.79 -19.62 9.98
CA PHE A 139 -18.50 -19.96 10.59
C PHE A 139 -17.69 -18.70 10.90
N SER A 140 -16.74 -18.81 11.84
CA SER A 140 -15.80 -17.74 12.19
C SER A 140 -14.53 -18.35 12.78
N GLU A 141 -13.39 -18.05 12.17
CA GLU A 141 -12.05 -18.31 12.68
C GLU A 141 -11.38 -16.96 12.94
N SER A 142 -10.85 -16.76 14.14
CA SER A 142 -10.37 -15.44 14.58
C SER A 142 -8.98 -15.52 15.17
N GLY A 143 -8.23 -14.43 15.08
CA GLY A 143 -6.88 -14.36 15.64
C GLY A 143 -5.83 -15.16 14.87
N LEU A 144 -6.03 -15.37 13.56
CA LEU A 144 -5.09 -16.10 12.72
C LEU A 144 -3.85 -15.22 12.47
N SER A 145 -2.72 -15.54 13.13
CA SER A 145 -1.47 -14.80 12.96
C SER A 145 -0.69 -15.32 11.77
N VAL A 146 -0.54 -14.49 10.73
CA VAL A 146 0.16 -14.84 9.48
C VAL A 146 1.33 -13.90 9.27
N THR A 147 2.52 -14.46 9.11
CA THR A 147 3.72 -13.68 8.78
C THR A 147 3.79 -13.43 7.29
N ALA A 148 3.96 -12.16 6.91
CA ALA A 148 4.16 -11.76 5.53
C ALA A 148 5.52 -12.26 4.99
N PRO A 149 5.61 -12.67 3.72
CA PRO A 149 6.86 -13.08 3.09
C PRO A 149 7.94 -11.99 3.17
N ASP A 150 9.21 -12.39 3.26
CA ASP A 150 10.33 -11.43 3.36
C ASP A 150 10.51 -10.53 2.13
N ASN A 151 9.99 -10.94 0.98
CA ASN A 151 10.19 -10.28 -0.31
C ASN A 151 8.87 -9.84 -0.96
N LEU A 152 8.02 -9.12 -0.22
CA LEU A 152 6.82 -8.52 -0.81
C LEU A 152 7.20 -7.44 -1.84
N PRO A 153 6.68 -7.50 -3.08
CA PRO A 153 6.84 -6.45 -4.08
C PRO A 153 5.96 -5.22 -3.75
N ASP A 154 6.12 -4.14 -4.51
CA ASP A 154 5.30 -2.92 -4.35
C ASP A 154 3.80 -3.16 -4.57
N SER A 155 3.46 -4.15 -5.42
CA SER A 155 2.07 -4.54 -5.71
C SER A 155 1.91 -6.06 -5.67
N TYR A 156 0.93 -6.53 -4.91
CA TYR A 156 0.62 -7.96 -4.74
C TYR A 156 -0.85 -8.16 -4.36
N ALA A 157 -1.27 -9.42 -4.29
CA ALA A 157 -2.57 -9.84 -3.82
C ALA A 157 -2.45 -10.65 -2.53
N ILE A 158 -3.45 -10.54 -1.66
CA ILE A 158 -3.67 -11.45 -0.54
C ILE A 158 -4.93 -12.25 -0.87
N ALA A 159 -4.83 -13.57 -0.85
CA ALA A 159 -5.95 -14.48 -1.06
C ALA A 159 -6.24 -15.24 0.23
N VAL A 160 -7.52 -15.32 0.57
CA VAL A 160 -8.03 -16.09 1.71
C VAL A 160 -9.05 -17.07 1.18
N VAL A 161 -8.85 -18.36 1.49
CA VAL A 161 -9.67 -19.45 0.97
C VAL A 161 -10.13 -20.36 2.09
N VAL A 162 -11.31 -20.96 1.90
CA VAL A 162 -11.80 -22.09 2.70
C VAL A 162 -11.94 -23.29 1.76
N ALA A 163 -11.25 -24.39 2.06
CA ALA A 163 -11.21 -25.56 1.19
C ALA A 163 -10.86 -26.84 1.97
N ASP A 164 -11.24 -28.01 1.48
CA ASP A 164 -10.78 -29.31 2.00
C ASP A 164 -9.28 -29.55 1.79
N ASP A 165 -8.69 -28.82 0.85
CA ASP A 165 -7.26 -28.70 0.67
C ASP A 165 -7.01 -27.30 0.11
N ALA A 166 -6.51 -26.40 0.96
CA ALA A 166 -6.24 -25.00 0.59
C ALA A 166 -5.20 -24.85 -0.54
N THR A 167 -4.56 -25.95 -0.95
CA THR A 167 -3.60 -26.00 -2.07
C THR A 167 -4.20 -26.58 -3.37
N LYS A 168 -5.49 -26.98 -3.38
CA LYS A 168 -6.16 -27.61 -4.53
C LYS A 168 -7.41 -26.84 -4.98
N GLU A 169 -7.93 -27.23 -6.16
CA GLU A 169 -9.02 -26.58 -6.89
C GLU A 169 -10.39 -26.57 -6.19
N ALA A 170 -10.60 -27.37 -5.13
CA ALA A 170 -11.89 -27.45 -4.44
C ALA A 170 -12.06 -26.31 -3.40
N VAL A 171 -12.11 -25.07 -3.88
CA VAL A 171 -12.31 -23.88 -3.05
C VAL A 171 -13.81 -23.67 -2.78
N TYR A 172 -14.19 -23.67 -1.50
CA TYR A 172 -15.58 -23.47 -1.07
C TYR A 172 -15.89 -22.00 -0.84
N GLY A 173 -14.96 -21.29 -0.20
CA GLY A 173 -15.09 -19.87 0.12
C GLY A 173 -13.84 -19.11 -0.31
N CYS A 174 -13.99 -17.88 -0.80
CA CYS A 174 -12.85 -17.10 -1.27
C CYS A 174 -13.06 -15.58 -1.10
N ALA A 175 -12.01 -14.92 -0.62
CA ALA A 175 -11.87 -13.47 -0.63
C ALA A 175 -10.45 -13.09 -1.02
N PHE A 176 -10.29 -11.93 -1.65
CA PHE A 176 -8.98 -11.40 -2.02
C PHE A 176 -8.92 -9.88 -1.84
N ALA A 177 -7.71 -9.37 -1.65
CA ALA A 177 -7.40 -7.96 -1.65
C ALA A 177 -6.19 -7.67 -2.53
N LEU A 178 -6.15 -6.49 -3.14
CA LEU A 178 -4.99 -5.97 -3.86
C LEU A 178 -4.29 -4.91 -3.01
N VAL A 179 -2.98 -5.02 -2.91
CA VAL A 179 -2.13 -4.07 -2.20
C VAL A 179 -1.25 -3.36 -3.22
N GLY A 180 -1.15 -2.03 -3.11
CA GLY A 180 -0.31 -1.21 -3.99
C GLY A 180 -0.79 -1.13 -5.45
N ALA A 181 -2.08 -1.42 -5.71
CA ALA A 181 -2.72 -1.34 -7.03
C ALA A 181 -3.55 -0.05 -7.21
#